data_AF-A0A1Y2NWX2-F1
#
_entry.id   AF-A0A1Y2NWX2-F1
#
_cell.length_a   1.000
_cell.length_b   1.000
_cell.length_c   1.000
_cell.angle_alpha   90.00
_cell.angle_beta   90.00
_cell.angle_gamma   90.00
#
_symmetry.space_group_name_H-M   'P 1'
#
loop_
_entity.id
_entity.type
_entity.pdbx_description
1 polymer ?
#
loop_
_entity_poly.entity_id
_entity_poly.type
_entity_poly.pdbx_seq_one_letter_code
_entity_poly.pdbx_strand_id
1 'polypeptide(L)' 'MMEDMTKPDQPGAHLTVEDIARRLTQIRDARDDGEAAHQLTDGLHLDVLATIAAGAPDAPLLAAAALGTEAIDFDRWYA' A
#
# COMPACT_ATOMS: atom_id res chain seq x y z
N MET A 1 -13.01 -24.52 32.85
CA MET A 1 -12.12 -23.35 32.86
C MET A 1 -11.01 -23.63 31.86
N MET A 2 -11.15 -23.12 30.65
CA MET A 2 -10.06 -22.97 29.69
C MET A 2 -10.22 -21.55 29.19
N GLU A 3 -9.17 -20.77 29.40
CA GLU A 3 -9.15 -19.34 29.18
C GLU A 3 -9.48 -19.03 27.72
N ASP A 4 -10.44 -18.12 27.56
CA ASP A 4 -10.74 -17.41 26.34
C ASP A 4 -9.44 -16.74 25.87
N MET A 5 -8.78 -17.39 24.93
CA MET A 5 -7.54 -16.93 24.34
C MET A 5 -7.92 -15.79 23.40
N THR A 6 -8.05 -14.61 24.00
CA THR A 6 -8.31 -13.31 23.39
C THR A 6 -7.66 -13.24 22.02
N LYS A 7 -8.50 -13.37 20.99
CA LYS A 7 -8.20 -12.98 19.62
C LYS A 7 -7.72 -11.53 19.69
N PRO A 8 -6.51 -11.17 19.23
CA PRO A 8 -6.10 -9.78 19.25
C PRO A 8 -7.12 -9.01 18.43
N ASP A 9 -7.61 -7.95 19.04
CA ASP A 9 -8.48 -6.93 18.49
C ASP A 9 -8.14 -6.70 17.00
N GLN A 10 -9.13 -6.83 16.12
CA GLN A 10 -9.02 -6.48 14.70
C GLN A 10 -9.78 -5.16 14.48
N PRO A 11 -9.21 -4.00 14.84
CA PRO A 11 -9.63 -2.74 14.23
C PRO A 11 -9.04 -2.72 12.81
N GLY A 12 -9.83 -2.34 11.81
CA GLY A 12 -9.47 -2.39 10.39
C GLY A 12 -8.02 -1.95 10.13
N ALA A 13 -7.25 -2.80 9.44
CA ALA A 13 -5.82 -2.60 9.24
C ALA A 13 -5.54 -1.23 8.61
N HIS A 14 -5.14 -0.27 9.42
CA HIS A 14 -4.68 1.03 8.95
C HIS A 14 -3.35 0.84 8.22
N LEU A 15 -3.33 1.19 6.94
CA LEU A 15 -2.11 1.21 6.14
C LEU A 15 -1.10 2.16 6.78
N THR A 16 0.13 1.70 7.02
CA THR A 16 1.21 2.54 7.56
C THR A 16 2.20 2.93 6.47
N VAL A 17 3.08 3.89 6.76
CA VAL A 17 4.22 4.23 5.89
C VAL A 17 5.17 3.04 5.69
N GLU A 18 5.34 2.19 6.71
CA GLU A 18 6.16 0.98 6.60
C GLU A 18 5.55 -0.03 5.63
N ASP A 19 4.23 -0.19 5.66
CA ASP A 19 3.52 -1.03 4.69
C ASP A 19 3.69 -0.51 3.26
N ILE A 20 3.59 0.82 3.07
CA ILE A 20 3.84 1.47 1.78
C ILE A 20 5.28 1.22 1.33
N ALA A 21 6.27 1.38 2.20
CA ALA A 21 7.68 1.13 1.87
C ALA A 21 7.94 -0.32 1.44
N ARG A 22 7.30 -1.29 2.12
CA ARG A 22 7.34 -2.70 1.72
C ARG A 22 6.73 -2.91 0.33
N ARG A 23 5.60 -2.26 0.03
CA ARG A 23 4.94 -2.36 -1.29
C ARG A 23 5.74 -1.69 -2.40
N LEU A 24 6.41 -0.57 -2.13
CA LEU A 24 7.36 0.03 -3.08
C LEU A 24 8.51 -0.92 -3.41
N THR A 25 8.97 -1.73 -2.42
CA THR A 25 9.98 -2.76 -2.67
C THR A 25 9.43 -3.85 -3.59
N GLN A 26 8.20 -4.32 -3.35
CA GLN A 26 7.54 -5.30 -4.22
C GLN A 26 7.36 -4.79 -5.66
N ILE A 27 6.97 -3.53 -5.85
CA ILE A 27 6.85 -2.92 -7.19
C ILE A 27 8.22 -2.84 -7.87
N ARG A 28 9.29 -2.47 -7.14
CA ARG A 28 10.66 -2.45 -7.68
C ARG A 28 11.14 -3.83 -8.10
N ASP A 29 10.78 -4.86 -7.35
CA ASP A 29 11.14 -6.25 -7.65
C ASP A 29 10.38 -6.77 -8.87
N ALA A 30 9.16 -6.27 -9.11
CA ALA A 30 8.33 -6.61 -10.25
C ALA A 30 8.60 -5.75 -11.51
N ARG A 31 9.53 -4.80 -11.48
CA ARG A 31 9.70 -3.78 -12.55
C ARG A 31 9.93 -4.35 -13.97
N ASP A 32 10.53 -5.53 -14.07
CA ASP A 32 10.81 -6.19 -15.35
C ASP A 32 9.57 -6.94 -15.91
N ASP A 33 8.50 -7.03 -15.11
CA ASP A 33 7.16 -7.47 -15.49
C ASP A 33 6.21 -6.26 -15.41
N GLY A 34 6.07 -5.55 -16.53
CA GLY A 34 5.28 -4.31 -16.58
C GLY A 34 3.83 -4.50 -16.15
N GLU A 35 3.19 -5.63 -16.48
CA GLU A 35 1.81 -5.91 -16.06
C GLU A 35 1.74 -6.07 -14.54
N ALA A 36 2.64 -6.83 -13.93
CA ALA A 36 2.70 -7.00 -12.48
C ALA A 36 3.02 -5.67 -11.76
N ALA A 37 3.99 -4.90 -12.26
CA ALA A 37 4.35 -3.59 -11.70
C ALA A 37 3.17 -2.61 -11.73
N HIS A 38 2.39 -2.62 -12.83
CA HIS A 38 1.15 -1.84 -12.94
C HIS A 38 0.09 -2.28 -11.93
N GLN A 39 -0.23 -3.57 -11.86
CA GLN A 39 -1.24 -4.10 -10.93
C GLN A 39 -0.89 -3.79 -9.46
N LEU A 40 0.39 -3.92 -9.08
CA LEU A 40 0.86 -3.62 -7.73
C LEU A 40 0.78 -2.12 -7.40
N THR A 41 1.07 -1.26 -8.39
CA THR A 41 0.97 0.20 -8.25
C THR A 41 -0.48 0.63 -8.07
N ASP A 42 -1.39 0.15 -8.92
CA ASP A 42 -2.83 0.45 -8.83
C ASP A 42 -3.40 -0.01 -7.49
N GLY A 43 -3.06 -1.23 -7.07
CA GLY A 43 -3.46 -1.75 -5.76
C GLY A 43 -2.96 -0.87 -4.61
N LEU A 44 -1.71 -0.39 -4.68
CA LEU A 44 -1.16 0.51 -3.66
C LEU A 44 -1.94 1.81 -3.59
N HIS A 45 -2.22 2.44 -4.73
CA HIS A 45 -2.96 3.70 -4.75
C HIS A 45 -4.41 3.52 -4.27
N LEU A 46 -5.08 2.43 -4.66
CA LEU A 46 -6.43 2.12 -4.19
C LEU A 46 -6.49 1.96 -2.66
N ASP A 47 -5.56 1.22 -2.07
CA ASP A 47 -5.53 1.02 -0.61
C ASP A 47 -5.22 2.30 0.15
N VAL A 48 -4.33 3.15 -0.40
CA VAL A 48 -4.04 4.48 0.15
C VAL A 48 -5.29 5.36 0.09
N LEU A 49 -5.98 5.41 -1.05
CA LEU A 49 -7.22 6.17 -1.19
C LEU A 49 -8.33 5.67 -0.26
N ALA A 50 -8.47 4.35 -0.10
CA ALA A 50 -9.43 3.76 0.82
C ALA A 50 -9.10 4.15 2.28
N THR A 51 -7.82 4.13 2.65
CA THR A 51 -7.35 4.53 3.99
C THR A 51 -7.60 6.02 4.25
N ILE A 52 -7.36 6.89 3.26
CA ILE A 52 -7.66 8.31 3.33
C ILE A 52 -9.17 8.55 3.47
N ALA A 53 -9.98 7.87 2.66
CA ALA A 53 -11.44 7.98 2.70
C ALA A 53 -12.03 7.51 4.04
N ALA A 54 -11.38 6.56 4.71
CA ALA A 54 -11.73 6.11 6.05
C ALA A 54 -11.33 7.10 7.18
N GLY A 55 -10.67 8.22 6.85
CA GLY A 55 -10.32 9.27 7.80
C GLY A 55 -9.00 9.05 8.52
N ALA A 56 -8.01 8.41 7.88
CA ALA A 56 -6.69 8.21 8.47
C ALA A 56 -6.05 9.55 8.90
N PRO A 57 -5.58 9.67 10.16
CA PRO A 57 -5.04 10.91 10.71
C PRO A 57 -3.72 11.34 10.05
N ASP A 58 -3.03 10.40 9.40
CA ASP A 58 -1.76 10.56 8.70
C ASP A 58 -1.92 10.52 7.17
N ALA A 59 -3.14 10.75 6.65
CA ALA A 59 -3.46 10.76 5.22
C ALA A 59 -2.43 11.49 4.32
N PRO A 60 -1.95 12.72 4.64
CA PRO A 60 -0.93 13.39 3.84
C PRO A 60 0.40 12.62 3.76
N LEU A 61 0.80 11.96 4.86
CA LEU A 61 2.04 11.20 4.93
C LEU A 61 1.93 9.91 4.10
N LEU A 62 0.78 9.23 4.17
CA LEU A 62 0.50 8.04 3.36
C LEU A 62 0.49 8.37 1.86
N ALA A 63 -0.19 9.46 1.48
CA ALA A 63 -0.21 9.92 0.10
C ALA A 63 1.20 10.27 -0.41
N ALA A 64 1.98 11.00 0.38
CA ALA A 64 3.35 11.37 0.02
C ALA A 64 4.26 10.13 -0.13
N ALA A 65 4.14 9.15 0.75
CA ALA A 65 4.89 7.90 0.64
C ALA A 65 4.51 7.11 -0.62
N ALA A 66 3.21 7.05 -0.96
CA ALA A 66 2.71 6.35 -2.13
C ALA A 66 3.21 6.96 -3.46
N LEU A 67 3.42 8.28 -3.52
CA LEU A 67 4.05 8.95 -4.67
C LEU A 67 5.49 8.49 -4.94
N GLY A 68 6.11 7.73 -4.01
CA GLY A 68 7.37 7.03 -4.26
C GLY A 68 7.32 6.05 -5.44
N THR A 69 6.12 5.67 -5.91
CA THR A 69 5.95 4.90 -7.15
C THR A 69 6.51 5.62 -8.37
N GLU A 70 6.50 6.95 -8.40
CA GLU A 70 7.01 7.75 -9.53
C GLU A 70 8.53 7.68 -9.69
N ALA A 71 9.23 7.24 -8.66
CA ALA A 71 10.68 7.02 -8.70
C ALA A 71 11.06 5.61 -9.17
N ILE A 72 10.08 4.74 -9.46
CA ILE A 72 10.32 3.38 -9.96
C ILE A 72 10.23 3.40 -11.50
N ASP A 73 11.32 2.98 -12.12
CA ASP A 73 11.46 2.87 -13.57
C ASP A 73 10.90 1.52 -14.05
N PHE A 74 9.81 1.58 -14.80
CA PHE A 74 9.19 0.49 -15.55
C PHE A 74 8.33 1.10 -16.66
N ASP A 75 8.06 0.33 -17.72
CA ASP A 75 7.25 0.81 -18.84
C ASP A 75 5.86 1.22 -18.36
N ARG A 76 5.51 2.51 -18.50
CA ARG A 76 4.19 3.03 -18.14
C ARG A 76 3.31 3.12 -19.37
N TRP A 77 2.20 2.41 -19.36
CA TRP A 77 1.17 2.55 -20.38
C TRP A 77 0.12 3.55 -19.89
N TYR A 78 0.16 4.76 -20.43
CA TYR A 78 -0.91 5.74 -20.26
C TYR A 78 -2.04 5.37 -21.23
N ALA A 79 -3.21 5.00 -20.70
CA ALA A 79 -4.42 4.81 -21.48
C ALA A 79 -4.99 6.14 -22.01
#